data_AF-A0A7S1T235-F1
#
_entry.id   AF-A0A7S1T235-F1
#
_cell.length_a   1.000
_cell.length_b   1.000
_cell.length_c   1.000
_cell.angle_alpha   90.00
_cell.angle_beta   90.00
_cell.angle_gamma   90.00
#
_symmetry.space_group_name_H-M   'P 1'
#
loop_
_entity.id
_entity.type
_entity.pdbx_description
1 polymer ?
#
loop_
_entity_poly.entity_id
_entity_poly.type
_entity_poly.pdbx_seq_one_letter_code
_entity_poly.pdbx_strand_id
1 'polypeptide(L)'
;EEVADETERDTRNESSEVQRPFKTKKSWPQPKAVLDMAVCQRMLGRAALGLGERLDRRVMLPPGHMEDLMREVLFERKLEAVFVSFALWGKWDPDAMVVAQKCNGMSHNKFMALCRAARLSEPHTFGAFREIFVRFSHREVLAFKKLLVAMPDISQICGQSISQCIQSVMGINTEGRICVHMD
;
A
#
# COMPACT_ATOMS: atom_id res chain seq x y z
N GLU A 1 -72.50 -14.62 -28.15
CA GLU A 1 -71.54 -14.01 -27.21
C GLU A 1 -70.18 -14.62 -27.45
N GLU A 2 -69.08 -13.90 -27.59
CA GLU A 2 -68.79 -12.50 -27.86
C GLU A 2 -67.27 -12.49 -28.19
N VAL A 3 -66.92 -11.97 -29.37
CA VAL A 3 -65.77 -11.08 -29.69
C VAL A 3 -64.38 -11.48 -29.10
N ALA A 4 -63.47 -12.03 -29.91
CA ALA A 4 -62.42 -11.35 -30.71
C ALA A 4 -61.42 -10.50 -29.89
N ASP A 5 -60.11 -10.67 -30.12
CA ASP A 5 -59.27 -9.63 -30.77
C ASP A 5 -57.80 -10.08 -30.80
N GLU A 6 -57.26 -10.23 -32.01
CA GLU A 6 -55.83 -10.29 -32.29
C GLU A 6 -55.30 -8.85 -32.26
N THR A 7 -54.21 -8.60 -31.53
CA THR A 7 -53.45 -7.36 -31.77
C THR A 7 -51.97 -7.60 -31.58
N GLU A 8 -51.31 -7.82 -32.72
CA GLU A 8 -49.91 -7.50 -32.93
C GLU A 8 -49.65 -6.04 -32.54
N ARG A 9 -48.63 -5.80 -31.70
CA ARG A 9 -47.95 -4.51 -31.63
C ARG A 9 -46.45 -4.69 -31.49
N ASP A 10 -45.81 -4.54 -32.64
CA ASP A 10 -44.47 -3.99 -32.79
C ASP A 10 -44.38 -2.63 -32.08
N THR A 11 -43.48 -2.51 -31.11
CA THR A 11 -42.87 -1.22 -30.74
C THR A 11 -41.38 -1.37 -30.56
N ARG A 12 -40.72 -1.25 -31.71
CA ARG A 12 -39.37 -0.70 -31.89
C ARG A 12 -39.18 0.49 -30.93
N ASN A 13 -38.26 0.37 -29.96
CA ASN A 13 -37.83 1.50 -29.15
C ASN A 13 -36.33 1.70 -29.34
N GLU A 14 -36.01 2.54 -30.31
CA GLU A 14 -34.69 3.12 -30.54
C GLU A 14 -34.29 3.92 -29.30
N SER A 15 -33.46 3.33 -28.44
CA SER A 15 -32.79 4.08 -27.39
C SER A 15 -31.63 4.85 -28.01
N SER A 16 -31.91 6.11 -28.34
CA SER A 16 -30.92 7.12 -28.67
C SER A 16 -29.92 7.27 -27.51
N GLU A 17 -28.77 6.62 -27.64
CA GLU A 17 -27.67 6.78 -26.71
C GLU A 17 -27.00 8.14 -26.97
N VAL A 18 -27.44 9.15 -26.21
CA VAL A 18 -26.86 10.49 -26.19
C VAL A 18 -25.41 10.37 -25.68
N GLN A 19 -24.47 10.25 -26.60
CA GLN A 19 -23.05 10.43 -26.33
C GLN A 19 -22.79 11.86 -25.83
N ARG A 20 -22.74 12.02 -24.50
CA ARG A 20 -22.22 13.24 -23.88
C ARG A 20 -20.70 13.26 -24.05
N PRO A 21 -20.11 14.33 -24.59
CA PRO A 21 -18.66 14.45 -24.65
C PRO A 21 -18.12 14.63 -23.22
N PHE A 22 -17.35 13.66 -22.72
CA PHE A 22 -16.53 13.80 -21.52
C PHE A 22 -15.44 14.84 -21.76
N LYS A 23 -15.80 16.12 -21.68
CA LYS A 23 -14.87 17.21 -21.47
C LYS A 23 -14.60 17.31 -19.98
N THR A 24 -13.42 16.90 -19.55
CA THR A 24 -12.47 17.76 -18.81
C THR A 24 -11.25 16.93 -18.41
N LYS A 25 -10.16 17.08 -19.17
CA LYS A 25 -8.81 16.78 -18.67
C LYS A 25 -8.49 17.81 -17.58
N LYS A 26 -8.95 17.58 -16.35
CA LYS A 26 -8.34 18.22 -15.18
C LYS A 26 -7.06 17.44 -14.92
N SER A 27 -5.96 17.92 -15.47
CA SER A 27 -4.62 17.52 -15.04
C SER A 27 -4.54 17.79 -13.54
N TRP A 28 -4.46 16.73 -12.74
CA TRP A 28 -4.20 16.87 -11.32
C TRP A 28 -2.93 17.70 -11.13
N PRO A 29 -2.94 18.73 -10.27
CA PRO A 29 -1.72 19.47 -9.97
C PRO A 29 -0.69 18.47 -9.46
N GLN A 30 0.46 18.40 -10.13
CA GLN A 30 1.58 17.61 -9.64
C GLN A 30 1.90 18.12 -8.23
N PRO A 31 1.85 17.25 -7.20
CA PRO A 31 2.16 17.69 -5.85
C PRO A 31 3.60 18.19 -5.82
N LYS A 32 3.77 19.51 -5.64
CA LYS A 32 5.05 20.17 -5.32
C LYS A 32 5.45 19.87 -3.86
N ALA A 33 5.28 18.62 -3.42
CA ALA A 33 5.79 18.16 -2.15
C ALA A 33 7.11 17.44 -2.44
N VAL A 34 8.18 18.24 -2.54
CA VAL A 34 9.52 17.76 -2.22
C VAL A 34 9.56 17.57 -0.70
N LEU A 35 8.75 16.63 -0.19
CA LEU A 35 9.00 16.04 1.11
C LEU A 35 10.09 15.00 0.85
N ASP A 36 11.28 15.50 1.11
CA ASP A 36 12.59 14.94 0.91
C ASP A 36 12.59 13.40 0.92
N MET A 37 12.81 12.80 -0.26
CA MET A 37 13.22 11.39 -0.36
C MET A 37 14.40 11.12 0.57
N ALA A 38 15.23 12.12 0.90
CA ALA A 38 16.28 11.98 1.89
C ALA A 38 15.79 11.95 3.35
N VAL A 39 14.53 12.28 3.68
CA VAL A 39 13.94 12.00 5.02
C VAL A 39 13.49 10.55 5.10
N CYS A 40 12.82 10.02 4.07
CA CYS A 40 12.49 8.59 4.02
C CYS A 40 13.76 7.73 3.89
N GLN A 41 14.75 8.15 3.08
CA GLN A 41 16.06 7.50 3.00
C GLN A 41 16.95 7.79 4.21
N ARG A 42 16.76 8.88 4.97
CA ARG A 42 17.44 9.02 6.27
C ARG A 42 16.84 8.09 7.31
N MET A 43 15.51 7.98 7.37
CA MET A 43 14.79 7.12 8.32
C MET A 43 14.88 5.62 7.98
N LEU A 44 15.09 5.25 6.72
CA LEU A 44 15.14 3.84 6.28
C LEU A 44 16.48 3.43 5.64
N GLY A 45 17.17 4.36 4.97
CA GLY A 45 18.39 4.07 4.22
C GLY A 45 19.65 3.89 5.06
N ARG A 46 19.67 4.32 6.33
CA ARG A 46 20.77 3.99 7.25
C ARG A 46 20.66 2.59 7.85
N ALA A 47 19.44 2.10 8.06
CA ALA A 47 19.18 0.75 8.55
C ALA A 47 19.51 -0.33 7.50
N ALA A 48 19.15 -0.09 6.22
CA ALA A 48 19.37 -1.06 5.13
C ALA A 48 20.84 -1.21 4.70
N LEU A 49 21.68 -0.19 4.86
CA LEU A 49 23.12 -0.26 4.57
C LEU A 49 23.94 -0.90 5.71
N GLY A 50 23.37 -1.07 6.92
CA GLY A 50 24.08 -1.58 8.08
C GLY A 50 24.14 -3.10 8.22
N LEU A 51 23.34 -3.85 7.47
CA LEU A 51 23.20 -5.31 7.64
C LEU A 51 23.74 -6.15 6.47
N GLY A 52 24.15 -5.53 5.36
CA GLY A 52 24.60 -6.25 4.15
C GLY A 52 26.02 -5.92 3.67
N GLU A 53 26.58 -4.76 4.03
CA GLU A 53 27.95 -4.40 3.68
C GLU A 53 28.85 -4.53 4.91
N ARG A 54 29.92 -5.32 4.77
CA ARG A 54 31.00 -5.45 5.75
C ARG A 54 31.40 -4.07 6.24
N LEU A 55 31.01 -3.74 7.48
CA LEU A 55 31.51 -2.62 8.26
C LEU A 55 32.98 -2.89 8.63
N ASP A 56 33.86 -2.80 7.63
CA ASP A 56 35.32 -2.91 7.80
C ASP A 56 35.95 -1.55 8.17
N ARG A 57 35.15 -0.61 8.67
CA ARG A 57 35.64 0.63 9.27
C ARG A 57 34.95 0.85 10.60
N ARG A 58 35.77 0.80 11.67
CA ARG A 58 35.43 1.18 13.04
C ARG A 58 35.03 2.66 13.09
N VAL A 59 33.82 2.98 12.66
CA VAL A 59 33.21 4.28 12.93
C VAL A 59 32.66 4.17 14.35
N MET A 60 33.36 4.77 15.32
CA MET A 60 32.80 5.01 16.65
C MET A 60 31.59 5.93 16.48
N LEU A 61 30.39 5.35 16.52
CA LEU A 61 29.15 6.12 16.55
C LEU A 61 29.03 6.80 17.92
N PRO A 62 28.50 8.04 17.98
CA PRO A 62 28.23 8.71 19.25
C PRO A 62 27.31 7.86 20.14
N PRO A 63 27.46 7.89 21.48
CA PRO A 63 26.49 7.28 22.38
C PRO A 63 25.08 7.83 22.11
N GLY A 64 24.08 6.95 21.93
CA GLY A 64 22.72 7.28 21.51
C GLY A 64 22.40 6.95 20.04
N HIS A 65 23.40 6.93 19.14
CA HIS A 65 23.15 6.62 17.73
C HIS A 65 22.82 5.15 17.48
N MET A 66 23.38 4.24 18.29
CA MET A 66 23.12 2.81 18.14
C MET A 66 21.68 2.48 18.51
N GLU A 67 21.16 3.09 19.57
CA GLU A 67 19.78 2.95 20.01
C GLU A 67 18.79 3.47 18.95
N ASP A 68 19.10 4.60 18.31
CA ASP A 68 18.28 5.16 17.24
C ASP A 68 18.28 4.24 15.99
N LEU A 69 19.45 3.75 15.58
CA LEU A 69 19.56 2.79 14.48
C LEU A 69 18.81 1.49 14.77
N MET A 70 18.92 0.97 15.99
CA MET A 70 18.19 -0.22 16.40
C MET A 70 16.68 0.02 16.36
N ARG A 71 16.20 1.20 16.79
CA ARG A 71 14.77 1.57 16.69
C ARG A 71 14.31 1.62 15.24
N GLU A 72 15.10 2.19 14.33
CA GLU A 72 14.79 2.24 12.89
C GLU A 72 14.71 0.84 12.28
N VAL A 73 15.68 -0.03 12.56
CA VAL A 73 15.68 -1.42 12.07
C VAL A 73 14.47 -2.17 12.61
N LEU A 74 14.18 -2.05 13.91
CA LEU A 74 13.01 -2.70 14.53
C LEU A 74 11.70 -2.19 13.92
N PHE A 75 11.63 -0.89 13.65
CA PHE A 75 10.47 -0.26 13.02
C PHE A 75 10.23 -0.81 11.62
N GLU A 76 11.26 -0.82 10.77
CA GLU A 76 11.17 -1.33 9.40
C GLU A 76 10.76 -2.82 9.40
N ARG A 77 11.36 -3.63 10.28
CA ARG A 77 11.05 -5.06 10.35
C ARG A 77 9.66 -5.38 10.88
N LYS A 78 9.12 -4.56 11.79
CA LYS A 78 7.72 -4.69 12.22
C LYS A 78 6.75 -4.36 11.09
N LEU A 79 7.06 -3.32 10.31
CA LEU A 79 6.25 -2.93 9.16
C LEU A 79 6.33 -3.98 8.05
N GLU A 80 7.52 -4.52 7.79
CA GLU A 80 7.74 -5.63 6.85
C GLU A 80 6.97 -6.88 7.29
N ALA A 81 6.91 -7.18 8.59
CA ALA A 81 6.13 -8.31 9.10
C ALA A 81 4.65 -8.21 8.74
N VAL A 82 4.04 -7.03 8.93
CA VAL A 82 2.65 -6.79 8.51
C VAL A 82 2.51 -6.97 7.01
N PHE A 83 3.42 -6.39 6.23
CA PHE A 83 3.41 -6.53 4.78
C PHE A 83 3.47 -8.00 4.34
N VAL A 84 4.41 -8.78 4.87
CA VAL A 84 4.59 -10.20 4.53
C VAL A 84 3.36 -11.01 4.90
N SER A 85 2.80 -10.79 6.09
CA SER A 85 1.57 -11.47 6.51
C SER A 85 0.41 -11.22 5.55
N PHE A 86 0.18 -9.96 5.16
CA PHE A 86 -0.85 -9.64 4.19
C PHE A 86 -0.51 -10.15 2.79
N ALA A 87 0.75 -10.13 2.38
CA ALA A 87 1.17 -10.61 1.06
C ALA A 87 0.97 -12.13 0.92
N LEU A 88 1.14 -12.89 2.00
CA LEU A 88 0.94 -14.34 2.01
C LEU A 88 -0.54 -14.70 2.22
N TRP A 89 -1.19 -14.15 3.23
CA TRP A 89 -2.52 -14.61 3.68
C TRP A 89 -3.65 -13.60 3.51
N GLY A 90 -3.35 -12.35 3.15
CA GLY A 90 -4.36 -11.29 3.02
C GLY A 90 -4.92 -10.79 4.35
N LYS A 91 -4.31 -11.19 5.48
CA LYS A 91 -4.66 -10.79 6.85
C LYS A 91 -3.41 -10.79 7.73
N TRP A 92 -3.52 -10.18 8.91
CA TRP A 92 -2.54 -10.36 9.98
C TRP A 92 -2.72 -11.73 10.63
N ASP A 93 -1.64 -12.50 10.71
CA ASP A 93 -1.61 -13.82 11.33
C ASP A 93 -0.29 -13.98 12.10
N PRO A 94 -0.25 -13.61 13.40
CA PRO A 94 1.00 -13.57 14.17
C PRO A 94 1.62 -14.95 14.38
N ASP A 95 0.80 -16.01 14.39
CA ASP A 95 1.27 -17.38 14.58
C ASP A 95 2.00 -17.90 13.33
N ALA A 96 1.49 -17.54 12.15
CA ALA A 96 2.14 -17.87 10.89
C ALA A 96 3.47 -17.11 10.66
N MET A 97 3.70 -16.00 11.39
CA MET A 97 4.90 -15.17 11.29
C MET A 97 6.09 -15.65 12.13
N VAL A 98 5.97 -16.77 12.86
CA VAL A 98 7.06 -17.33 13.67
C VAL A 98 8.12 -18.03 12.82
N VAL A 99 7.74 -18.51 11.62
CA VAL A 99 8.63 -19.22 10.70
C VAL A 99 9.04 -18.30 9.57
N ALA A 100 10.30 -18.36 9.15
CA ALA A 100 10.78 -17.61 8.01
C ALA A 100 10.02 -17.96 6.72
N GLN A 101 9.59 -16.94 5.97
CA GLN A 101 8.79 -17.09 4.76
C GLN A 101 9.45 -16.38 3.59
N LYS A 102 9.27 -16.94 2.39
CA LYS A 102 9.59 -16.26 1.13
C LYS A 102 8.37 -15.48 0.65
N CYS A 103 8.55 -14.18 0.38
CA CYS A 103 7.47 -13.31 -0.08
C CYS A 103 7.78 -12.71 -1.45
N ASN A 104 7.01 -13.09 -2.47
CA ASN A 104 7.18 -12.57 -3.84
C ASN A 104 6.48 -11.23 -4.09
N GLY A 105 6.03 -10.56 -3.03
CA GLY A 105 5.23 -9.33 -3.10
C GLY A 105 3.73 -9.56 -2.95
N MET A 106 2.98 -8.47 -3.01
CA MET A 106 1.58 -8.41 -2.63
C MET A 106 0.68 -8.14 -3.84
N SER A 107 -0.29 -9.03 -4.09
CA SER A 107 -1.32 -8.80 -5.12
C SER A 107 -2.27 -7.64 -4.76
N HIS A 108 -3.00 -7.11 -5.75
CA HIS A 108 -3.96 -6.02 -5.55
C HIS A 108 -4.98 -6.29 -4.44
N ASN A 109 -5.60 -7.47 -4.43
CA ASN A 109 -6.64 -7.80 -3.43
C ASN A 109 -6.09 -7.81 -2.01
N LYS A 110 -4.85 -8.28 -1.84
CA LYS A 110 -4.15 -8.31 -0.55
C LYS A 110 -3.70 -6.92 -0.11
N PHE A 111 -3.29 -6.07 -1.06
CA PHE A 111 -3.04 -4.65 -0.80
C PHE A 111 -4.29 -3.92 -0.32
N MET A 112 -5.43 -4.13 -0.97
CA MET A 112 -6.71 -3.57 -0.51
C MET A 112 -7.15 -4.13 0.84
N ALA A 113 -6.82 -5.38 1.17
CA ALA A 113 -7.05 -5.93 2.51
C ALA A 113 -6.19 -5.23 3.57
N LEU A 114 -4.91 -4.98 3.27
CA LEU A 114 -4.00 -4.22 4.14
C LEU A 114 -4.52 -2.80 4.41
N CYS A 115 -4.89 -2.07 3.36
CA CYS A 115 -5.39 -0.71 3.49
C CYS A 115 -6.69 -0.65 4.32
N ARG A 116 -7.57 -1.64 4.19
CA ARG A 116 -8.77 -1.75 5.04
C ARG A 116 -8.43 -2.05 6.49
N ALA A 117 -7.55 -3.01 6.74
CA ALA A 117 -7.12 -3.36 8.09
C ALA A 117 -6.45 -2.18 8.81
N ALA A 118 -5.66 -1.40 8.08
CA ALA A 118 -5.03 -0.18 8.58
C ALA A 118 -5.99 1.03 8.64
N ARG A 119 -7.27 0.86 8.28
CA ARG A 119 -8.27 1.95 8.22
C ARG A 119 -7.84 3.14 7.33
N LEU A 120 -7.15 2.83 6.24
CA LEU A 120 -6.68 3.80 5.24
C LEU A 120 -7.64 3.90 4.06
N SER A 121 -8.41 2.86 3.77
CA SER A 121 -9.32 2.84 2.63
C SER A 121 -10.79 2.87 3.05
N GLU A 122 -11.57 3.69 2.37
CA GLU A 122 -13.03 3.76 2.44
C GLU A 122 -13.61 3.45 1.05
N PRO A 123 -14.91 3.10 0.92
CA PRO A 123 -15.50 2.75 -0.37
C PRO A 123 -15.25 3.78 -1.48
N HIS A 124 -15.24 5.07 -1.13
CA HIS A 124 -15.03 6.17 -2.07
C HIS A 124 -13.56 6.38 -2.50
N THR A 125 -12.59 5.82 -1.77
CA THR A 125 -11.16 5.93 -2.11
C THR A 125 -10.62 4.73 -2.89
N PHE A 126 -11.41 3.68 -3.08
CA PHE A 126 -10.96 2.43 -3.73
C PHE A 126 -10.37 2.64 -5.14
N GLY A 127 -10.94 3.54 -5.94
CA GLY A 127 -10.41 3.85 -7.27
C GLY A 127 -8.97 4.40 -7.20
N ALA A 128 -8.72 5.33 -6.27
CA ALA A 128 -7.42 5.96 -6.11
C ALA A 128 -6.36 4.97 -5.56
N PHE A 129 -6.74 4.07 -4.64
CA PHE A 129 -5.85 3.01 -4.17
C PHE A 129 -5.48 2.02 -5.28
N ARG A 130 -6.43 1.68 -6.17
CA ARG A 130 -6.15 0.85 -7.35
C ARG A 130 -5.13 1.52 -8.27
N GLU A 131 -5.24 2.83 -8.49
CA GLU A 131 -4.27 3.59 -9.29
C GLU A 131 -2.87 3.63 -8.66
N ILE A 132 -2.77 3.78 -7.34
CA ILE A 132 -1.50 3.62 -6.61
C ILE A 132 -0.92 2.24 -6.88
N PHE A 133 -1.70 1.18 -6.70
CA PHE A 133 -1.22 -0.18 -6.89
C PHE A 133 -0.67 -0.39 -8.31
N VAL A 134 -1.43 -0.01 -9.33
CA VAL A 134 -1.01 -0.15 -10.74
C VAL A 134 0.30 0.60 -11.00
N ARG A 135 0.45 1.80 -10.43
CA ARG A 135 1.63 2.64 -10.63
C ARG A 135 2.90 2.12 -9.96
N PHE A 136 2.79 1.49 -8.80
CA PHE A 136 3.96 1.04 -8.02
C PHE A 136 4.23 -0.47 -8.10
N SER A 137 3.29 -1.26 -8.60
CA SER A 137 3.46 -2.70 -8.81
C SER A 137 4.32 -3.01 -10.03
N HIS A 138 4.95 -4.19 -10.01
CA HIS A 138 5.64 -4.77 -11.15
C HIS A 138 5.12 -6.19 -11.33
N ARG A 139 4.69 -6.56 -12.54
CA ARG A 139 4.06 -7.88 -12.80
C ARG A 139 2.92 -8.20 -11.83
N GLU A 140 2.05 -7.23 -11.60
CA GLU A 140 0.85 -7.36 -10.74
C GLU A 140 1.14 -7.64 -9.25
N VAL A 141 2.39 -7.48 -8.81
CA VAL A 141 2.77 -7.59 -7.40
C VAL A 141 3.44 -6.30 -6.93
N LEU A 142 3.04 -5.85 -5.74
CA LEU A 142 3.65 -4.72 -5.04
C LEU A 142 4.71 -5.24 -4.08
N ALA A 143 5.97 -4.85 -4.27
CA ALA A 143 7.05 -5.19 -3.34
C ALA A 143 7.03 -4.28 -2.10
N PHE A 144 7.60 -4.73 -0.98
CA PHE A 144 7.63 -3.97 0.28
C PHE A 144 8.22 -2.57 0.11
N LYS A 145 9.41 -2.46 -0.50
CA LYS A 145 10.05 -1.17 -0.76
C LYS A 145 9.19 -0.23 -1.62
N LYS A 146 8.39 -0.78 -2.55
CA LYS A 146 7.48 0.01 -3.39
C LYS A 146 6.26 0.48 -2.62
N LEU A 147 5.76 -0.29 -1.64
CA LEU A 147 4.75 0.17 -0.71
C LEU A 147 5.23 1.39 0.10
N LEU A 148 6.48 1.37 0.59
CA LEU A 148 7.05 2.51 1.33
C LEU A 148 7.13 3.77 0.45
N VAL A 149 7.54 3.62 -0.81
CA VAL A 149 7.56 4.73 -1.78
C VAL A 149 6.16 5.24 -2.10
N ALA A 150 5.12 4.40 -2.00
CA ALA A 150 3.74 4.78 -2.24
C ALA A 150 3.07 5.50 -1.05
N MET A 151 3.68 5.51 0.14
CA MET A 151 3.08 6.09 1.36
C MET A 151 2.71 7.58 1.25
N PRO A 152 3.49 8.46 0.60
CA PRO A 152 3.08 9.85 0.38
C PRO A 152 1.76 9.96 -0.37
N ASP A 153 1.57 9.16 -1.42
CA ASP A 153 0.34 9.18 -2.22
C ASP A 153 -0.86 8.64 -1.44
N ILE A 154 -0.64 7.56 -0.66
CA ILE A 154 -1.64 7.01 0.26
C ILE A 154 -2.05 8.11 1.25
N SER A 155 -1.08 8.80 1.85
CA SER A 155 -1.32 9.85 2.83
C SER A 155 -2.18 10.99 2.26
N GLN A 156 -1.92 11.37 1.00
CA GLN A 156 -2.69 12.39 0.29
C GLN A 156 -4.15 11.96 0.06
N ILE A 157 -4.38 10.70 -0.31
CA ILE A 157 -5.73 10.16 -0.50
C ILE A 157 -6.50 10.09 0.82
N CYS A 158 -5.84 9.65 1.89
CA CYS A 158 -6.46 9.47 3.21
C CYS A 158 -6.66 10.79 3.98
N GLY A 159 -6.03 11.89 3.53
CA GLY A 159 -6.00 13.14 4.30
C GLY A 159 -5.26 13.01 5.64
N GLN A 160 -4.35 12.06 5.75
CA GLN A 160 -3.55 11.80 6.95
C GLN A 160 -2.09 12.15 6.69
N SER A 161 -1.30 12.36 7.75
CA SER A 161 0.16 12.47 7.59
C SER A 161 0.76 11.11 7.24
N ILE A 162 1.90 11.11 6.54
CA ILE A 162 2.66 9.87 6.23
C ILE A 162 2.93 9.07 7.51
N SER A 163 3.33 9.76 8.59
CA SER A 163 3.59 9.14 9.89
C SER A 163 2.35 8.43 10.44
N GLN A 164 1.17 9.06 10.39
CA GLN A 164 -0.09 8.43 10.82
C GLN A 164 -0.46 7.22 9.95
N CYS A 165 -0.25 7.26 8.64
CA CYS A 165 -0.50 6.11 7.78
C CYS A 165 0.40 4.93 8.15
N ILE A 166 1.70 5.17 8.33
CA ILE A 166 2.65 4.12 8.73
C ILE A 166 2.30 3.58 10.12
N GLN A 167 1.99 4.45 11.09
CA GLN A 167 1.55 4.04 12.43
C GLN A 167 0.26 3.21 12.38
N SER A 168 -0.67 3.53 11.47
CA SER A 168 -1.89 2.75 11.30
C SER A 168 -1.62 1.35 10.75
N VAL A 169 -0.66 1.21 9.82
CA VAL A 169 -0.21 -0.11 9.36
C VAL A 169 0.52 -0.86 10.46
N MET A 170 1.41 -0.20 11.20
CA MET A 170 2.13 -0.80 12.32
C MET A 170 1.20 -1.22 13.46
N GLY A 171 0.13 -0.47 13.70
CA GLY A 171 -0.87 -0.76 14.73
C GLY A 171 -1.60 -2.08 14.50
N ILE A 172 -1.49 -2.68 13.31
CA ILE A 172 -1.97 -4.04 13.05
C ILE A 172 -1.13 -5.08 13.82
N ASN A 173 0.17 -4.85 13.97
CA ASN A 173 1.12 -5.73 14.66
C ASN A 173 1.20 -5.37 16.15
N THR A 174 0.11 -5.64 16.86
CA THR A 174 -0.03 -5.33 18.29
C THR A 174 0.94 -6.13 19.17
N GLU A 175 1.34 -7.31 18.72
CA GLU A 175 2.26 -8.22 19.41
C GLU A 175 3.74 -7.81 19.22
N GLY A 176 4.03 -6.91 18.28
CA GLY A 176 5.38 -6.46 17.97
C GLY A 176 6.26 -7.52 17.31
N ARG A 177 5.68 -8.47 16.57
CA ARG A 177 6.41 -9.51 15.84
C ARG A 177 7.31 -8.90 14.77
N ILE A 178 8.46 -9.54 14.54
CA ILE A 178 9.45 -9.13 13.55
C ILE A 178 9.54 -10.28 12.55
N CYS A 179 9.54 -9.96 11.26
CA CYS A 179 9.70 -10.97 10.22
C CYS A 179 11.17 -11.27 9.97
N VAL A 180 11.49 -12.56 9.86
CA VAL A 180 12.74 -13.04 9.28
C VAL A 180 12.45 -13.43 7.83
N HIS A 181 12.67 -12.50 6.90
CA HIS A 181 12.50 -12.74 5.47
C HIS A 181 13.77 -13.42 4.92
N MET A 182 13.62 -14.50 4.15
CA MET A 182 14.69 -15.04 3.32
C MET A 182 14.50 -14.55 1.87
N ASP A 183 15.48 -13.81 1.33
CA ASP A 183 15.52 -13.36 -0.07
C ASP A 183 15.60 -14.55 -1.06
#